data_AF-A0A5J4KZ83-F1
#
_entry.id   AF-A0A5J4KZ83-F1
#
_cell.length_a   1.000
_cell.length_b   1.000
_cell.length_c   1.000
_cell.angle_alpha   90.00
_cell.angle_beta   90.00
_cell.angle_gamma   90.00
#
_symmetry.space_group_name_H-M   'P 1'
#
loop_
_entity.id
_entity.type
_entity.pdbx_description
1 polymer ?
#
loop_
_entity_poly.entity_id
_entity_poly.type
_entity_poly.pdbx_seq_one_letter_code
_entity_poly.pdbx_strand_id
1 'polypeptide(L)'
;MLINKVRVITLLAVALCLFSTNAFAGETMPIDIPKTEALQKILSATNSKLKEVNDIGSVYEVVTERNDQKKVNVLYLTKDKKYIIGGALFDSNLRNITKERLDELNKVDFSNLPLDNAIVVKRGNGTKSS
;
A
#
# COMPACT_ATOMS: atom_id res chain seq x y z
N MET A 1 -25.15 -6.80 -62.08
CA MET A 1 -24.92 -5.82 -60.99
C MET A 1 -25.26 -6.35 -59.58
N LEU A 2 -25.52 -7.66 -59.37
CA LEU A 2 -25.77 -8.23 -58.04
C LEU A 2 -24.63 -9.08 -57.45
N ILE A 3 -23.67 -9.53 -58.25
CA ILE A 3 -22.62 -10.48 -57.82
C ILE A 3 -21.48 -9.79 -57.04
N ASN A 4 -21.17 -8.52 -57.34
CA ASN A 4 -20.08 -7.79 -56.67
C ASN A 4 -20.47 -7.18 -55.32
N LYS A 5 -21.76 -6.99 -55.04
CA LYS A 5 -22.22 -6.50 -53.72
C LYS A 5 -22.17 -7.60 -52.66
N VAL A 6 -22.45 -8.85 -53.04
CA VAL A 6 -22.42 -10.01 -52.12
C VAL A 6 -21.00 -10.32 -51.64
N ARG A 7 -19.99 -10.18 -52.51
CA ARG A 7 -18.56 -10.40 -52.15
C ARG A 7 -17.97 -9.33 -51.24
N VAL A 8 -18.43 -8.09 -51.35
CA VAL A 8 -17.99 -6.99 -50.46
C VAL A 8 -18.66 -7.12 -49.08
N ILE A 9 -19.87 -7.66 -49.02
CA ILE A 9 -20.60 -7.90 -47.77
C ILE A 9 -20.05 -9.13 -47.03
N THR A 10 -19.59 -10.18 -47.74
CA THR A 10 -18.95 -11.34 -47.08
C THR A 10 -17.52 -11.10 -46.62
N LEU A 11 -16.82 -10.08 -47.13
CA LEU A 11 -15.48 -9.70 -46.67
C LEU A 11 -15.45 -8.75 -45.46
N LEU A 12 -16.60 -8.18 -45.08
CA LEU A 12 -16.72 -7.31 -43.90
C LEU A 12 -17.12 -8.06 -42.61
N ALA A 13 -17.46 -9.35 -42.71
CA ALA A 13 -18.09 -10.12 -41.63
C ALA A 13 -17.14 -11.03 -40.82
N VAL A 14 -15.82 -11.01 -41.05
CA VAL A 14 -14.87 -11.97 -40.43
C VAL A 14 -13.78 -11.32 -39.56
N ALA A 15 -13.75 -9.98 -39.42
CA ALA A 15 -12.69 -9.30 -38.68
C ALA A 15 -13.08 -8.70 -37.31
N LEU A 16 -14.26 -9.02 -36.75
CA LEU A 16 -14.72 -8.42 -35.48
C LEU A 16 -14.90 -9.40 -34.29
N CYS A 17 -14.36 -10.61 -34.36
CA CYS A 17 -14.51 -11.63 -33.30
C CYS A 17 -13.28 -11.80 -32.38
N LEU A 18 -12.65 -10.71 -31.94
CA LEU A 18 -11.58 -10.76 -30.92
C LEU A 18 -11.80 -9.82 -29.72
N PHE A 19 -13.05 -9.50 -29.38
CA PHE A 19 -13.34 -8.78 -28.13
C PHE A 19 -14.44 -9.47 -27.35
N SER A 20 -14.05 -10.30 -26.39
CA SER A 20 -14.63 -10.35 -25.03
C SER A 20 -14.10 -11.56 -24.26
N THR A 21 -12.84 -11.51 -23.85
CA THR A 21 -12.51 -12.13 -22.57
C THR A 21 -13.16 -11.27 -21.49
N ASN A 22 -14.28 -11.73 -20.94
CA ASN A 22 -14.76 -11.19 -19.67
C ASN A 22 -13.77 -11.66 -18.60
N ALA A 23 -12.74 -10.86 -18.36
CA ALA A 23 -11.99 -10.94 -17.12
C ALA A 23 -12.97 -10.58 -16.01
N PHE A 24 -13.49 -11.59 -15.32
CA PHE A 24 -14.14 -11.41 -14.03
C PHE A 24 -13.02 -11.03 -13.06
N ALA A 25 -12.61 -9.76 -13.09
CA ALA A 25 -11.90 -9.16 -11.98
C ALA A 25 -12.90 -9.23 -10.83
N GLY A 26 -12.72 -10.19 -9.93
CA GLY A 26 -13.44 -10.22 -8.66
C GLY A 26 -13.32 -8.83 -8.07
N GLU A 27 -14.47 -8.20 -7.83
CA GLU A 27 -14.55 -6.93 -7.14
C GLU A 27 -13.95 -7.12 -5.75
N THR A 28 -12.64 -6.96 -5.64
CA THR A 28 -12.08 -6.43 -4.41
C THR A 28 -12.82 -5.12 -4.26
N MET A 29 -13.68 -5.03 -3.24
CA MET A 29 -14.28 -3.76 -2.88
C MET A 29 -13.13 -2.75 -2.92
N PRO A 30 -13.15 -1.74 -3.81
CA PRO A 30 -12.15 -0.73 -3.75
C PRO A 30 -12.31 -0.19 -2.33
N ILE A 31 -11.33 -0.48 -1.47
CA ILE A 31 -11.14 0.30 -0.26
C ILE A 31 -11.08 1.70 -0.85
N ASP A 32 -12.15 2.47 -0.68
CA ASP A 32 -12.28 3.84 -1.13
C ASP A 32 -11.26 4.57 -0.28
N ILE A 33 -9.97 4.42 -0.67
CA ILE A 33 -8.84 5.10 -0.08
C ILE A 33 -9.34 6.53 -0.09
N PRO A 34 -9.56 7.16 1.07
CA PRO A 34 -10.06 8.51 1.10
C PRO A 34 -8.95 9.36 0.50
N LYS A 35 -8.87 9.47 -0.82
CA LYS A 35 -7.94 10.35 -1.55
C LYS A 35 -8.50 11.75 -1.45
N THR A 36 -8.71 12.18 -0.21
CA THR A 36 -9.23 13.48 0.13
C THR A 36 -8.14 14.49 -0.10
N GLU A 37 -8.53 15.69 -0.49
CA GLU A 37 -7.60 16.79 -0.70
C GLU A 37 -6.75 17.05 0.55
N ALA A 38 -7.35 16.89 1.75
CA ALA A 38 -6.66 17.00 3.03
C ALA A 38 -5.52 15.98 3.17
N LEU A 39 -5.76 14.70 2.85
CA LEU A 39 -4.72 13.67 2.93
C LEU A 39 -3.63 13.90 1.89
N GLN A 40 -4.00 14.23 0.65
CA GLN A 40 -3.01 14.51 -0.40
C GLN A 40 -2.11 15.71 -0.05
N LYS A 41 -2.69 16.78 0.52
CA LYS A 41 -1.93 17.92 1.03
C LYS A 41 -0.93 17.52 2.11
N ILE A 42 -1.34 16.72 3.11
CA ILE A 42 -0.43 16.30 4.18
C ILE A 42 0.66 15.36 3.66
N LEU A 43 0.31 14.39 2.81
CA LEU A 43 1.28 13.47 2.22
C LEU A 43 2.34 14.23 1.40
N SER A 44 1.90 15.20 0.59
CA SER A 44 2.82 16.02 -0.22
C SER A 44 3.68 16.95 0.65
N ALA A 45 3.08 17.62 1.64
CA ALA A 45 3.79 18.53 2.53
C ALA A 45 4.81 17.81 3.44
N THR A 46 4.51 16.57 3.85
CA THR A 46 5.39 15.77 4.72
C THR A 46 6.36 14.87 3.95
N ASN A 47 6.29 14.86 2.61
CA ASN A 47 7.02 13.90 1.76
C ASN A 47 6.81 12.45 2.21
N SER A 48 5.56 12.09 2.51
CA SER A 48 5.17 10.76 2.96
C SER A 48 4.30 10.08 1.93
N LYS A 49 4.44 8.76 1.81
CA LYS A 49 3.54 7.91 1.03
C LYS A 49 2.49 7.27 1.95
N LEU A 50 1.31 7.03 1.40
CA LEU A 50 0.29 6.24 2.07
C LEU A 50 0.69 4.76 2.04
N LYS A 51 0.65 4.09 3.20
CA LYS A 51 0.83 2.63 3.29
C LYS A 51 -0.50 1.91 3.39
N GLU A 52 -1.26 2.23 4.42
CA GLU A 52 -2.46 1.49 4.81
C GLU A 52 -3.54 2.46 5.28
N VAL A 53 -4.80 2.07 5.09
CA VAL A 53 -5.96 2.76 5.65
C VAL A 53 -6.86 1.72 6.29
N ASN A 54 -7.12 1.86 7.58
CA ASN A 54 -7.98 0.96 8.34
C ASN A 54 -9.21 1.71 8.85
N ASP A 55 -10.36 1.06 8.79
CA ASP A 55 -11.58 1.59 9.41
C ASP A 55 -11.63 1.15 10.88
N ILE A 56 -11.62 2.11 11.82
CA ILE A 56 -11.72 1.85 13.26
C ILE A 56 -13.02 2.38 13.88
N GLY A 57 -14.08 2.52 13.07
CA GLY A 57 -15.39 2.96 13.52
C GLY A 57 -15.66 4.44 13.24
N SER A 58 -15.34 5.35 14.16
CA SER A 58 -15.64 6.78 14.00
C SER A 58 -14.62 7.56 13.15
N VAL A 59 -13.46 6.96 12.90
CA VAL A 59 -12.37 7.53 12.10
C VAL A 59 -11.74 6.43 11.26
N TYR A 60 -11.02 6.83 10.22
CA TYR A 60 -10.06 5.99 9.52
C TYR A 60 -8.69 6.18 10.14
N GLU A 61 -8.01 5.09 10.46
CA GLU A 61 -6.57 5.09 10.72
C GLU A 61 -5.85 5.14 9.37
N VAL A 62 -4.90 6.06 9.24
CA VAL A 62 -4.13 6.30 8.03
C VAL A 62 -2.66 6.15 8.38
N VAL A 63 -2.05 5.10 7.86
CA VAL A 63 -0.63 4.81 8.06
C VAL A 63 0.16 5.44 6.92
N THR A 64 1.12 6.29 7.26
CA THR A 64 2.00 6.95 6.29
C THR A 64 3.45 6.60 6.56
N GLU A 65 4.26 6.53 5.51
CA GLU A 65 5.70 6.30 5.63
C GLU A 65 6.46 7.44 4.95
N ARG A 66 7.36 8.08 5.70
CA ARG A 66 8.16 9.18 5.17
C ARG A 66 9.29 8.63 4.31
N ASN A 67 9.47 9.19 3.11
CA ASN A 67 10.39 8.64 2.12
C ASN A 67 11.87 8.77 2.53
N ASP A 68 12.21 9.79 3.30
CA ASP A 68 13.58 10.14 3.70
C ASP A 68 14.15 9.23 4.80
N GLN A 69 13.31 8.79 5.74
CA GLN A 69 13.73 8.08 6.95
C GLN A 69 13.05 6.71 7.12
N LYS A 70 12.22 6.28 6.15
CA LYS A 70 11.33 5.10 6.27
C LYS A 70 10.56 5.08 7.60
N LYS A 71 10.29 6.27 8.15
CA LYS A 71 9.61 6.41 9.43
C LYS A 71 8.11 6.27 9.20
N VAL A 72 7.51 5.29 9.88
CA VAL A 72 6.07 5.08 9.86
C VAL A 72 5.40 6.02 10.86
N ASN A 73 4.30 6.64 10.45
CA ASN A 73 3.44 7.46 11.29
C ASN A 73 2.00 6.99 11.14
N VAL A 74 1.22 7.17 12.20
CA VAL A 74 -0.21 6.87 12.23
C VAL A 74 -0.96 8.19 12.42
N LEU A 75 -1.90 8.46 11.52
CA LEU A 75 -2.78 9.62 11.55
C LEU A 75 -4.22 9.12 11.54
N TYR A 76 -5.17 9.97 11.94
CA TYR A 76 -6.59 9.62 11.86
C TYR A 76 -7.34 10.62 11.00
N LEU A 77 -8.26 10.12 10.17
CA LEU A 77 -9.13 10.92 9.32
C LEU A 77 -10.59 10.70 9.74
N THR A 78 -11.33 11.77 9.99
CA THR A 78 -12.77 11.68 10.29
C THR A 78 -13.57 11.08 9.14
N LYS A 79 -14.69 10.41 9.43
CA LYS A 79 -15.55 9.81 8.37
C LYS A 79 -16.08 10.80 7.36
N ASP A 80 -16.32 12.04 7.78
CA ASP A 80 -16.72 13.13 6.90
C ASP A 80 -15.56 13.67 6.05
N LYS A 81 -14.36 13.09 6.16
CA LYS A 81 -13.17 13.38 5.35
C LYS A 81 -12.65 14.82 5.51
N LYS A 82 -13.08 15.56 6.54
CA LYS A 82 -12.75 16.99 6.75
C LYS A 82 -11.54 17.25 7.64
N TYR A 83 -11.32 16.39 8.63
CA TYR A 83 -10.31 16.65 9.66
C TYR A 83 -9.31 15.51 9.74
N ILE A 84 -8.03 15.89 9.87
CA ILE A 84 -6.95 14.97 10.16
C ILE A 84 -6.47 15.24 11.58
N ILE A 85 -6.38 14.18 12.36
CA ILE A 85 -5.97 14.20 13.76
C ILE A 85 -4.58 13.58 13.83
N GLY A 86 -3.61 14.38 14.28
CA GLY A 86 -2.26 13.93 14.60
C GLY A 86 -2.06 13.90 16.11
N GLY A 87 -1.71 12.73 16.65
CA GLY A 87 -1.51 12.55 18.09
C GLY A 87 -1.67 11.10 18.52
N ALA A 88 -1.72 10.90 19.84
CA ALA A 88 -2.03 9.60 20.44
C ALA A 88 -3.54 9.46 20.64
N LEU A 89 -4.09 8.35 20.16
CA LEU A 89 -5.45 7.93 20.44
C LEU A 89 -5.45 6.95 21.61
N PHE A 90 -6.32 7.21 22.58
CA PHE A 90 -6.50 6.36 23.75
C PHE A 90 -7.87 5.68 23.69
N ASP A 91 -7.92 4.41 24.08
CA ASP A 91 -9.19 3.72 24.26
C ASP A 91 -9.85 4.11 25.59
N SER A 92 -11.04 3.56 25.86
CA SER A 92 -11.77 3.79 27.12
C SER A 92 -11.02 3.28 28.36
N ASN A 93 -10.00 2.45 28.18
CA ASN A 93 -9.16 1.89 29.24
C ASN A 93 -7.84 2.68 29.39
N LEU A 94 -7.72 3.86 28.76
CA LEU A 94 -6.51 4.69 28.76
C LEU A 94 -5.30 3.98 28.15
N ARG A 95 -5.50 3.01 27.24
CA ARG A 95 -4.43 2.39 26.47
C ARG A 95 -4.16 3.20 25.21
N ASN A 96 -2.89 3.44 24.93
CA ASN A 96 -2.46 4.20 23.75
C ASN A 96 -2.41 3.29 22.52
N ILE A 97 -3.52 3.23 21.78
CA ILE A 97 -3.65 2.36 20.61
C ILE A 97 -2.75 2.80 19.44
N THR A 98 -2.40 4.09 19.37
CA THR A 98 -1.44 4.59 18.36
C THR A 98 -0.05 4.02 18.61
N LYS A 99 0.37 3.96 19.88
CA LYS A 99 1.66 3.38 20.25
C LYS A 99 1.70 1.88 19.93
N GLU A 100 0.66 1.14 20.32
CA GLU A 100 0.56 -0.29 20.02
C GLU A 100 0.66 -0.52 18.50
N ARG A 101 -0.09 0.27 17.71
CA ARG A 101 -0.04 0.20 16.25
C ARG A 101 1.34 0.53 15.68
N LEU A 102 2.02 1.55 16.22
CA LEU A 102 3.38 1.88 15.80
C LEU A 102 4.37 0.78 16.18
N ASP A 103 4.24 0.17 17.35
CA ASP A 103 5.10 -0.93 17.79
C ASP A 103 4.92 -2.17 16.90
N GLU A 104 3.68 -2.46 16.46
CA GLU A 104 3.38 -3.49 15.45
C GLU A 104 4.02 -3.17 14.10
N LEU A 105 3.84 -1.96 13.60
CA LEU A 105 4.36 -1.52 12.29
C LEU A 105 5.89 -1.42 12.25
N ASN A 106 6.51 -1.16 13.40
CA ASN A 106 7.97 -1.10 13.57
C ASN A 106 8.58 -2.44 13.94
N LYS A 107 7.76 -3.48 14.20
CA LYS A 107 8.27 -4.80 14.52
C LYS A 107 9.12 -5.29 13.36
N VAL A 108 10.43 -5.41 13.60
CA VAL A 108 11.34 -6.01 12.65
C VAL A 108 10.86 -7.43 12.41
N ASP A 109 10.52 -7.75 11.16
CA ASP A 109 10.13 -9.10 10.77
C ASP A 109 11.38 -9.99 10.82
N PHE A 110 11.69 -10.52 12.02
CA PHE A 110 12.81 -11.43 12.25
C PHE A 110 12.69 -12.73 11.44
N SER A 111 11.50 -13.02 10.90
CA SER A 111 11.26 -14.11 9.95
C SER A 111 11.95 -13.88 8.60
N ASN A 112 12.22 -12.61 8.26
CA ASN A 112 12.89 -12.16 7.04
C ASN A 112 14.33 -11.66 7.28
N LEU A 113 14.86 -11.80 8.50
CA LEU A 113 16.29 -11.65 8.73
C LEU A 113 16.96 -12.96 8.27
N PRO A 114 17.67 -13.01 7.12
CA PRO A 114 18.50 -14.16 6.80
C PRO A 114 19.54 -14.31 7.92
N LEU A 115 19.34 -15.30 8.79
CA LEU A 115 20.32 -15.72 9.80
C LEU A 115 21.67 -16.11 9.17
N ASP A 116 21.73 -16.29 7.86
CA ASP A 116 22.93 -16.69 7.11
C ASP A 116 23.97 -15.58 6.94
N ASN A 117 23.63 -14.31 7.22
CA ASN A 117 24.60 -13.20 7.18
C ASN A 117 24.85 -12.58 8.57
N ALA A 118 24.59 -13.31 9.66
CA ALA A 118 25.23 -13.01 10.94
C ALA A 118 26.74 -13.19 10.73
N ILE A 119 27.46 -12.07 10.56
CA ILE A 119 28.90 -12.05 10.34
C ILE A 119 29.58 -12.81 11.48
N VAL A 120 29.95 -14.07 11.24
CA VAL A 120 30.97 -14.73 12.05
C VAL A 120 32.27 -14.06 11.66
N VAL A 121 32.67 -13.05 12.44
CA VAL A 121 34.02 -12.50 12.40
C VAL A 121 34.96 -13.62 12.82
N LYS A 122 35.44 -14.43 11.87
CA LYS A 122 36.65 -15.23 12.10
C LYS A 122 37.79 -14.24 12.21
N ARG A 123 38.15 -13.90 13.46
CA ARG A 123 39.44 -13.25 13.77
C ARG A 123 40.52 -14.03 13.04
N GLY A 124 41.27 -13.33 12.19
CA GLY A 124 42.29 -13.91 11.33
C GLY A 124 43.28 -14.75 12.12
N ASN A 125 43.59 -15.94 11.62
CA ASN A 125 44.72 -16.70 12.12
C ASN A 125 45.98 -16.07 11.51
N GLY A 126 46.56 -15.11 12.23
CA GLY A 126 47.85 -14.52 11.89
C GLY A 126 48.96 -15.53 12.13
N THR A 127 49.17 -16.46 11.20
CA THR A 127 50.40 -17.24 11.16
C THR A 127 51.50 -16.39 10.54
N LYS A 128 52.20 -15.65 11.42
CA LYS A 128 53.59 -15.24 11.18
C LYS A 128 54.48 -16.46 11.46
N SER A 129 55.28 -16.88 10.49
CA SER A 129 56.55 -17.60 10.68
C SER A 129 57.38 -17.19 9.46
N SER A 130 58.44 -16.38 9.63
CA SER A 130 59.76 -16.76 10.17
C SER A 130 60.37 -17.94 9.45
#